data_AF-A0A8J6GG80-F1
#
_entry.id   AF-A0A8J6GG80-F1
#
_cell.length_a   1.000
_cell.length_b   1.000
_cell.length_c   1.000
_cell.angle_alpha   90.00
_cell.angle_beta   90.00
_cell.angle_gamma   90.00
#
_symmetry.space_group_name_H-M   'P 1'
#
loop_
_entity.id
_entity.type
_entity.pdbx_description
1 polymer ?
#
loop_
_entity_poly.entity_id
_entity_poly.type
_entity_poly.pdbx_seq_one_letter_code
_entity_poly.pdbx_strand_id
1 'polypeptide(L)'
;MYTTLTGMYTTLTGMYTTLTDMYTTFTDMYTTLTDMYTTFGFMCAGTERRDLYVAKYYEPLKPTKLQRFLAQRKKINSFMVNVTEYDQDMTLLLMTNNPPPCSVSQQEQEGAPKYFPPEFQFKETHHQHKPTKDFCLPTMPQKKKLRPDLKPIFSVKQTGDPASKGQQWFR
;
A
#
# COMPACT_ATOMS: atom_id res chain seq x y z
N MET A 1 -41.76 9.95 80.25
CA MET A 1 -42.38 10.43 79.00
C MET A 1 -41.35 11.07 78.06
N TYR A 2 -40.54 12.04 78.53
CA TYR A 2 -39.53 12.71 77.69
C TYR A 2 -38.43 11.77 77.15
N THR A 3 -37.92 10.86 78.00
CA THR A 3 -36.90 9.86 77.62
C THR A 3 -37.35 8.91 76.52
N THR A 4 -38.64 8.56 76.47
CA THR A 4 -39.23 7.69 75.47
C THR A 4 -39.29 8.36 74.10
N LEU A 5 -39.67 9.65 74.07
CA LEU A 5 -39.68 10.46 72.84
C LEU A 5 -38.27 10.60 72.28
N THR A 6 -37.28 10.87 73.14
CA THR A 6 -35.87 10.94 72.75
C THR A 6 -35.38 9.62 72.13
N GLY A 7 -35.72 8.48 72.73
CA GLY A 7 -35.34 7.16 72.22
C GLY A 7 -35.94 6.84 70.83
N MET A 8 -37.18 7.26 70.58
CA MET A 8 -37.78 7.12 69.24
C MET A 8 -37.07 8.00 68.20
N TYR A 9 -36.75 9.24 68.58
CA TYR A 9 -36.06 10.17 67.68
C TYR A 9 -34.66 9.67 67.33
N THR A 10 -33.89 9.16 68.30
CA THR A 10 -32.56 8.57 68.03
C THR A 10 -32.64 7.35 67.12
N THR A 11 -33.67 6.52 67.29
CA THR A 11 -33.90 5.34 66.43
C THR A 11 -34.21 5.77 65.00
N LEU A 12 -35.08 6.77 64.82
CA LEU A 12 -35.41 7.34 63.52
C LEU A 12 -34.15 7.90 62.85
N THR A 13 -33.33 8.67 63.57
CA THR A 13 -32.07 9.20 63.07
C THR A 13 -31.12 8.08 62.62
N GLY A 14 -30.99 7.01 63.41
CA GLY A 14 -30.16 5.85 63.05
C GLY A 14 -30.60 5.16 61.76
N MET A 15 -31.91 5.04 61.51
CA MET A 15 -32.40 4.50 60.23
C MET A 15 -32.07 5.42 59.06
N TYR A 16 -32.25 6.73 59.23
CA TYR A 16 -31.91 7.71 58.19
C TYR A 16 -30.41 7.67 57.85
N THR A 17 -29.52 7.58 58.84
CA THR A 17 -28.08 7.47 58.58
C THR A 17 -27.74 6.18 57.81
N THR A 18 -28.32 5.04 58.19
CA THR A 18 -28.08 3.78 57.45
C THR A 18 -28.56 3.84 56.00
N LEU A 19 -29.68 4.53 55.73
CA LEU A 19 -30.19 4.70 54.39
C LEU A 19 -29.29 5.63 53.56
N THR A 20 -28.77 6.69 54.17
CA THR A 20 -27.77 7.57 53.55
C THR A 20 -26.50 6.80 53.19
N ASP A 21 -25.97 6.00 54.11
CA ASP A 21 -24.74 5.22 53.88
C ASP A 21 -24.91 4.24 52.71
N MET A 22 -26.06 3.56 52.60
CA MET A 22 -26.35 2.73 51.43
C MET A 22 -26.37 3.54 50.13
N TYR A 23 -27.00 4.72 50.13
CA TYR A 23 -27.06 5.58 48.95
C TYR A 23 -25.67 6.07 48.52
N THR A 24 -24.80 6.41 49.48
CA THR A 24 -23.40 6.78 49.18
C THR A 24 -22.63 5.59 48.58
N THR A 25 -22.79 4.39 49.14
CA THR A 25 -22.18 3.16 48.62
C THR A 25 -22.62 2.88 47.17
N PHE A 26 -23.91 3.04 46.88
CA PHE A 26 -24.40 2.91 45.51
C PHE A 26 -23.78 3.96 44.58
N THR A 27 -23.70 5.21 45.04
CA THR A 27 -23.09 6.30 44.26
C THR A 27 -21.63 5.99 43.94
N ASP A 28 -20.85 5.51 44.91
CA ASP A 28 -19.44 5.14 44.71
C ASP A 28 -19.27 3.98 43.72
N MET A 29 -20.19 3.02 43.70
CA MET A 29 -20.18 1.97 42.68
C MET A 29 -20.43 2.53 41.28
N TYR A 30 -21.38 3.46 41.13
CA TYR A 30 -21.68 4.12 39.86
C TYR A 30 -20.52 5.00 39.36
N THR A 31 -19.84 5.74 40.25
CA THR A 31 -18.66 6.53 39.88
C THR A 31 -17.52 5.63 39.44
N THR A 32 -17.27 4.53 40.16
CA THR A 32 -16.25 3.53 39.79
C THR A 32 -16.53 2.92 38.42
N LEU A 33 -17.79 2.56 38.12
CA LEU A 33 -18.17 2.06 36.81
C LEU A 33 -17.95 3.12 35.73
N THR A 34 -18.35 4.36 36.00
CA THR A 34 -18.18 5.48 35.06
C THR A 34 -16.70 5.71 34.74
N ASP A 35 -15.83 5.67 35.74
CA ASP A 35 -14.38 5.81 35.57
C ASP A 35 -13.79 4.67 34.72
N MET A 36 -14.27 3.43 34.90
CA MET A 36 -13.85 2.32 34.05
C MET A 36 -14.27 2.52 32.59
N TYR A 37 -15.51 2.93 32.33
CA TYR A 37 -15.99 3.18 30.97
C TYR A 37 -15.30 4.39 30.32
N THR A 38 -15.07 5.47 31.06
CA THR A 38 -14.33 6.63 30.58
C THR A 38 -12.87 6.28 30.28
N THR A 39 -12.23 5.51 31.16
CA THR A 39 -10.86 4.98 30.93
C THR A 39 -10.82 4.09 29.69
N PHE A 40 -11.81 3.21 29.53
CA PHE A 40 -11.94 2.38 28.33
C PHE A 40 -12.19 3.21 27.07
N GLY A 41 -12.99 4.26 27.15
CA GLY A 41 -13.19 5.23 26.07
C GLY A 41 -11.88 5.91 25.67
N PHE A 42 -11.09 6.38 26.63
CA PHE A 42 -9.76 6.93 26.37
C PHE A 42 -8.79 5.91 25.79
N MET A 43 -8.87 4.64 26.20
CA MET A 43 -8.10 3.56 25.57
C MET A 43 -8.53 3.37 24.11
N CYS A 44 -9.82 3.19 23.82
CA CYS A 44 -10.32 3.01 22.46
C CYS A 44 -10.04 4.22 21.54
N ALA A 45 -10.05 5.44 22.09
CA ALA A 45 -9.78 6.66 21.32
C ALA A 45 -8.28 6.96 21.14
N GLY A 46 -7.43 6.73 22.15
CA GLY A 46 -6.00 7.05 22.12
C GLY A 46 -5.15 5.90 21.57
N THR A 47 -4.59 6.07 20.37
CA THR A 47 -3.73 5.06 19.72
C THR A 47 -2.42 4.80 20.47
N GLU A 48 -1.82 5.80 21.10
CA GLU A 48 -0.49 5.67 21.71
C GLU A 48 -0.48 5.06 23.13
N ARG A 49 -1.53 5.26 23.93
CA ARG A 49 -1.64 4.62 25.26
C ARG A 49 -2.14 3.18 25.20
N ARG A 50 -2.80 2.79 24.10
CA ARG A 50 -3.26 1.41 23.86
C ARG A 50 -2.10 0.44 23.82
N ASP A 51 -1.08 0.73 23.01
CA ASP A 51 0.01 -0.21 22.79
C ASP A 51 0.83 -0.46 24.06
N LEU A 52 1.03 0.57 24.90
CA LEU A 52 1.76 0.44 26.17
C LEU A 52 0.98 -0.32 27.25
N TYR A 53 -0.33 -0.05 27.41
CA TYR A 53 -1.14 -0.78 28.39
C TYR A 53 -1.37 -2.23 27.95
N VAL A 54 -1.70 -2.45 26.68
CA VAL A 54 -1.87 -3.81 26.12
C VAL A 54 -0.55 -4.57 26.20
N ALA A 55 0.61 -3.96 25.89
CA ALA A 55 1.90 -4.62 26.06
C ALA A 55 2.25 -4.93 27.54
N LYS A 56 1.76 -4.13 28.49
CA LYS A 56 2.00 -4.36 29.93
C LYS A 56 1.21 -5.55 30.49
N TYR A 57 0.00 -5.79 29.98
CA TYR A 57 -0.92 -6.80 30.53
C TYR A 57 -1.21 -7.98 29.60
N TYR A 58 -0.81 -7.92 28.33
CA TYR A 58 -1.02 -8.98 27.34
C TYR A 58 0.28 -9.35 26.61
N GLU A 59 0.51 -10.64 26.40
CA GLU A 59 1.59 -11.13 25.55
C GLU A 59 1.27 -10.86 24.07
N PRO A 60 2.17 -10.22 23.29
CA PRO A 60 1.94 -9.99 21.87
C PRO A 60 1.65 -11.29 21.13
N LEU A 61 0.51 -11.33 20.44
CA LEU A 61 0.13 -12.51 19.67
C LEU A 61 1.21 -12.83 18.62
N LYS A 62 1.64 -14.09 18.57
CA LYS A 62 2.62 -14.51 17.57
C LYS A 62 2.06 -14.26 16.17
N PRO A 63 2.82 -13.62 15.26
CA PRO A 63 2.30 -13.25 13.97
C PRO A 63 1.98 -14.50 13.15
N THR A 64 0.71 -14.61 12.74
CA THR A 64 0.18 -15.70 11.92
C THR A 64 0.87 -15.74 10.55
N LYS A 65 0.95 -16.93 9.92
CA LYS A 65 1.50 -17.07 8.55
C LYS A 65 0.89 -16.07 7.57
N LEU A 66 -0.42 -15.86 7.64
CA LEU A 66 -1.15 -14.89 6.83
C LEU A 66 -0.66 -13.45 7.08
N GLN A 67 -0.50 -13.06 8.35
CA GLN A 67 -0.04 -11.73 8.72
C GLN A 67 1.38 -11.45 8.19
N ARG A 68 2.27 -12.45 8.25
CA ARG A 68 3.62 -12.34 7.67
C ARG A 68 3.58 -12.18 6.15
N PHE A 69 2.73 -12.95 5.47
CA PHE A 69 2.53 -12.82 4.03
C PHE A 69 2.00 -11.44 3.65
N LEU A 70 1.02 -10.92 4.38
CA LEU A 70 0.48 -9.58 4.15
C LEU A 70 1.53 -8.49 4.41
N ALA A 71 2.34 -8.63 5.46
CA ALA A 71 3.45 -7.70 5.73
C ALA A 71 4.49 -7.71 4.59
N GLN A 72 4.83 -8.89 4.07
CA GLN A 72 5.74 -9.04 2.93
C GLN A 72 5.15 -8.41 1.67
N ARG A 73 3.87 -8.66 1.37
CA ARG A 73 3.14 -8.03 0.25
C ARG A 73 3.14 -6.52 0.37
N LYS A 74 2.88 -5.97 1.56
CA LYS A 74 2.93 -4.52 1.82
C LYS A 74 4.32 -3.95 1.54
N LYS A 75 5.39 -4.64 1.96
CA LYS A 75 6.77 -4.23 1.67
C LYS A 75 7.07 -4.22 0.17
N ILE A 76 6.67 -5.25 -0.57
CA ILE A 76 6.86 -5.33 -2.02
C ILE A 76 6.08 -4.22 -2.73
N ASN A 77 4.82 -4.00 -2.34
CA ASN A 77 4.01 -2.94 -2.92
C ASN A 77 4.62 -1.55 -2.67
N SER A 78 5.13 -1.30 -1.47
CA SER A 78 5.85 -0.05 -1.17
C SER A 78 7.09 0.12 -2.03
N PHE A 79 7.88 -0.94 -2.24
CA PHE A 79 9.02 -0.89 -3.14
C PHE A 79 8.60 -0.57 -4.58
N MET A 80 7.54 -1.21 -5.09
CA MET A 80 7.01 -0.94 -6.43
C MET A 80 6.58 0.51 -6.61
N VAL A 81 5.93 1.10 -5.61
CA VAL A 81 5.54 2.52 -5.62
C VAL A 81 6.78 3.41 -5.74
N ASN A 82 7.81 3.16 -4.93
CA ASN A 82 9.06 3.92 -5.00
C ASN A 82 9.76 3.78 -6.36
N VAL A 83 9.70 2.59 -6.99
CA VAL A 83 10.26 2.37 -8.33
C VAL A 83 9.50 3.19 -9.37
N THR A 84 8.17 3.25 -9.30
CA THR A 84 7.37 4.05 -10.23
C THR A 84 7.56 5.55 -10.04
N GLU A 85 7.74 6.01 -8.80
CA GLU A 85 8.05 7.41 -8.49
C GLU A 85 9.42 7.81 -9.08
N TYR A 86 10.43 6.97 -8.88
CA TYR A 86 11.76 7.20 -9.46
C TYR A 86 11.75 7.26 -11.01
N ASP A 87 10.98 6.37 -11.65
CA ASP A 87 10.84 6.35 -13.12
C ASP A 87 10.16 7.63 -13.64
N GLN A 88 9.14 8.12 -12.92
CA GLN A 88 8.50 9.40 -13.21
C GLN A 88 9.47 10.57 -13.07
N ASP A 89 10.25 10.63 -12.00
CA ASP A 89 11.24 11.68 -11.77
C ASP A 89 12.35 11.68 -12.83
N MET A 90 12.83 10.50 -13.24
CA MET A 90 13.82 10.36 -14.30
C MET A 90 13.27 10.80 -15.66
N THR A 91 12.02 10.45 -15.96
CA THR A 91 11.34 10.90 -17.18
C THR A 91 11.19 12.43 -17.17
N LEU A 92 10.80 13.01 -16.04
CA LEU A 92 10.67 14.47 -15.90
C LEU A 92 12.03 15.16 -16.04
N LEU A 93 13.09 14.61 -15.45
CA LEU A 93 14.45 15.13 -15.58
C LEU A 93 14.92 15.09 -17.05
N LEU A 94 14.62 14.03 -17.78
CA LEU A 94 14.97 13.91 -19.18
C LEU A 94 14.20 14.94 -20.04
N MET A 95 12.90 15.11 -19.79
CA MET A 95 12.05 16.07 -20.51
C MET A 95 12.38 17.53 -20.19
N THR A 96 12.91 17.84 -19.01
CA THR A 96 13.30 19.20 -18.65
C THR A 96 14.67 19.59 -19.20
N ASN A 97 15.61 18.64 -19.29
CA ASN A 97 16.94 18.90 -19.86
C ASN A 97 16.97 18.82 -21.39
N ASN A 98 16.08 18.03 -21.99
CA ASN A 98 15.90 17.93 -23.43
C ASN A 98 14.39 18.07 -23.74
N PRO A 99 13.82 19.29 -23.66
CA PRO A 99 12.42 19.47 -24.00
C PRO A 99 12.20 18.95 -25.42
N PRO A 100 11.18 18.08 -25.63
CA PRO A 100 10.83 17.69 -26.98
C PRO A 100 10.58 18.97 -27.79
N PRO A 101 10.99 19.01 -29.07
CA PRO A 101 10.72 20.16 -29.91
C PRO A 101 9.21 20.43 -29.83
N CYS A 102 8.85 21.66 -29.45
CA CYS A 102 7.46 22.08 -29.35
C CYS A 102 6.73 21.61 -30.61
N SER A 103 5.59 20.92 -30.46
CA SER A 103 4.74 20.66 -31.61
C SER A 103 4.47 21.99 -32.28
N VAL A 104 4.91 22.11 -33.54
CA VAL A 104 4.65 23.23 -34.42
C VAL A 104 3.14 23.32 -34.60
N SER A 105 2.49 24.02 -33.68
CA SER A 105 1.15 24.52 -33.87
C SER A 105 1.28 26.04 -33.75
N GLN A 106 1.18 26.70 -34.90
CA GLN A 106 1.08 28.16 -35.11
C GLN A 106 2.34 28.95 -35.53
N GLN A 107 3.33 28.32 -36.17
CA GLN A 107 4.26 29.09 -37.02
C GLN A 107 4.73 28.31 -38.25
N GLU A 108 3.81 27.68 -38.96
CA GLU A 108 4.01 27.32 -40.38
C GLU A 108 3.54 28.50 -41.24
N GLN A 109 4.37 29.53 -41.35
CA GLN A 109 4.46 30.28 -42.60
C GLN A 109 5.95 30.54 -42.87
N GLU A 110 6.38 30.00 -44.01
CA GLU A 110 7.69 30.14 -44.64
C GLU A 110 8.89 29.41 -44.03
N GLY A 111 9.09 28.17 -44.51
CA GLY A 111 10.39 27.51 -44.53
C GLY A 111 10.32 26.05 -44.11
N ALA A 112 10.61 25.14 -45.04
CA ALA A 112 10.62 23.70 -44.80
C ALA A 112 11.50 23.29 -43.59
N PRO A 113 11.11 22.28 -42.80
CA PRO A 113 11.89 21.85 -41.65
C PRO A 113 13.26 21.30 -42.08
N LYS A 114 14.33 22.03 -41.75
CA LYS A 114 15.74 21.72 -42.06
C LYS A 114 16.35 20.65 -41.13
N TYR A 115 15.59 19.64 -40.74
CA TYR A 115 16.09 18.60 -39.83
C TYR A 115 16.45 17.28 -40.50
N PHE A 116 16.09 17.08 -41.77
CA PHE A 116 16.46 15.88 -42.51
C PHE A 116 17.16 16.21 -43.84
N PRO A 117 18.27 15.53 -44.18
CA PRO A 117 18.88 15.62 -45.50
C PRO A 117 17.84 15.27 -46.59
N PRO A 118 17.87 15.93 -47.76
CA PRO A 118 16.92 15.69 -48.86
C PRO A 118 16.87 14.25 -49.38
N GLU A 119 17.86 13.43 -49.01
CA GLU A 119 18.06 12.05 -49.47
C GLU A 119 17.01 11.05 -48.93
N PHE A 120 16.28 11.40 -47.86
CA PHE A 120 15.31 10.49 -47.21
C PHE A 120 13.84 10.93 -47.38
N GLN A 121 13.55 11.89 -48.27
CA GLN A 121 12.18 12.32 -48.55
C GLN A 121 11.47 11.27 -49.42
N PHE A 122 10.84 10.29 -48.78
CA PHE A 122 9.93 9.35 -49.45
C PHE A 122 8.75 10.13 -50.04
N LYS A 123 8.55 10.02 -51.37
CA LYS A 123 7.33 10.51 -52.02
C LYS A 123 6.18 9.56 -51.69
N GLU A 124 5.42 9.91 -50.66
CA GLU A 124 4.19 9.20 -50.32
C GLU A 124 3.05 9.73 -51.21
N THR A 125 2.63 8.93 -52.18
CA THR A 125 1.45 9.22 -53.00
C THR A 125 0.21 9.15 -52.12
N HIS A 126 -0.42 10.29 -51.88
CA HIS A 126 -1.68 10.40 -51.18
C HIS A 126 -2.80 9.63 -51.91
N HIS A 127 -3.19 8.48 -51.37
CA HIS A 127 -4.53 7.95 -51.56
C HIS A 127 -5.33 8.17 -50.28
N GLN A 128 -6.26 9.12 -50.34
CA GLN A 128 -7.32 9.29 -49.34
C GLN A 128 -8.04 7.95 -49.14
N HIS A 129 -7.99 7.40 -47.94
CA HIS A 129 -8.96 6.40 -47.50
C HIS A 129 -9.62 6.84 -46.19
N LYS A 130 -10.94 7.00 -46.27
CA LYS A 130 -11.86 7.35 -45.17
C LYS A 130 -11.79 6.35 -44.01
N PRO A 131 -12.13 6.77 -42.77
CA PRO A 131 -12.06 5.92 -41.61
C PRO A 131 -13.25 4.95 -41.62
N THR A 132 -12.96 3.65 -41.71
CA THR A 132 -13.94 2.61 -41.38
C THR A 132 -13.36 1.78 -40.25
N LYS A 133 -14.14 1.67 -39.18
CA LYS A 133 -13.86 0.94 -37.94
C LYS A 133 -13.50 -0.50 -38.27
N ASP A 134 -12.39 -0.98 -37.71
CA ASP A 134 -12.32 -2.14 -36.82
C ASP A 134 -10.83 -2.53 -36.65
N PHE A 135 -10.30 -2.32 -35.44
CA PHE A 135 -8.95 -2.77 -35.08
C PHE A 135 -8.95 -4.30 -35.00
N CYS A 136 -8.56 -4.96 -36.10
CA CYS A 136 -8.16 -6.35 -36.08
C CYS A 136 -6.62 -6.43 -36.04
N LEU A 137 -6.08 -6.87 -34.90
CA LEU A 137 -4.68 -7.27 -34.78
C LEU A 137 -4.39 -8.43 -35.76
N PRO A 138 -3.25 -8.48 -36.45
CA PRO A 138 -2.94 -9.60 -37.33
C PRO A 138 -2.74 -10.87 -36.49
N THR A 139 -3.66 -11.83 -36.64
CA THR A 139 -3.47 -13.20 -36.15
C THR A 139 -2.49 -13.91 -37.08
N MET A 140 -1.34 -14.31 -36.56
CA MET A 140 -0.30 -15.01 -37.32
C MET A 140 -0.81 -16.36 -37.87
N PRO A 141 -0.56 -16.68 -39.16
CA PRO A 141 -1.00 -17.94 -39.73
C PRO A 141 -0.12 -19.11 -39.23
N GLN A 142 -0.68 -19.97 -38.39
CA GLN A 142 -0.04 -21.24 -38.03
C GLN A 142 -0.13 -22.24 -39.19
N LYS A 143 0.81 -22.15 -40.13
CA LYS A 143 1.04 -23.20 -41.13
C LYS A 143 2.22 -24.05 -40.69
N LYS A 144 1.94 -25.18 -40.02
CA LYS A 144 2.94 -26.23 -39.77
C LYS A 144 3.41 -26.80 -41.11
N LYS A 145 4.55 -26.35 -41.59
CA LYS A 145 5.36 -27.08 -42.58
C LYS A 145 6.53 -27.70 -41.85
N LEU A 146 6.57 -29.03 -41.83
CA LEU A 146 7.73 -29.80 -41.37
C LEU A 146 8.93 -29.36 -42.24
N ARG A 147 9.93 -28.71 -41.63
CA ARG A 147 11.20 -28.40 -42.31
C ARG A 147 12.10 -29.64 -42.26
N PRO A 148 12.85 -29.96 -43.32
CA PRO A 148 13.85 -31.03 -43.29
C PRO A 148 14.98 -30.70 -42.31
N ASP A 149 15.48 -31.73 -41.62
CA ASP A 149 16.56 -31.68 -40.63
C ASP A 149 17.74 -30.81 -41.08
N LEU A 150 17.96 -29.69 -40.40
CA LEU A 150 19.22 -28.95 -40.43
C LEU A 150 19.99 -29.27 -39.15
N LYS A 151 21.18 -29.85 -39.32
CA LYS A 151 22.09 -30.20 -38.21
C LYS A 151 22.48 -28.95 -37.42
N PRO A 152 22.51 -28.99 -36.08
CA PRO A 152 22.96 -27.86 -35.28
C PRO A 152 24.45 -27.58 -35.53
N ILE A 153 24.79 -26.31 -35.83
CA ILE A 153 26.16 -25.86 -36.15
C ILE A 153 27.06 -25.77 -34.91
N PHE A 154 26.53 -25.93 -33.69
CA PHE A 154 27.34 -25.88 -32.47
C PHE A 154 27.12 -27.13 -31.61
N SER A 155 28.21 -27.85 -31.35
CA SER A 155 28.24 -28.96 -30.41
C SER A 155 28.24 -28.44 -28.98
N VAL A 156 27.12 -28.64 -28.27
CA VAL A 156 27.05 -28.42 -26.82
C VAL A 156 27.66 -29.63 -26.12
N LYS A 157 28.81 -29.46 -25.47
CA LYS A 157 29.33 -30.48 -24.55
C LYS A 157 28.61 -30.34 -23.21
N GLN A 158 27.87 -31.37 -22.80
CA GLN A 158 27.43 -31.50 -21.42
C GLN A 158 28.64 -31.87 -20.58
N THR A 159 29.04 -30.99 -19.66
CA THR A 159 30.07 -31.27 -18.66
C THR A 159 29.34 -31.64 -17.36
N GLY A 160 29.54 -32.88 -16.92
CA GLY A 160 29.03 -33.38 -15.64
C GLY A 160 29.69 -32.72 -14.44
N ASP A 161 28.95 -32.66 -13.34
CA ASP A 161 29.42 -32.33 -11.99
C ASP A 161 30.49 -33.32 -11.48
N PRO A 162 31.25 -33.06 -10.38
CA PRO A 162 31.16 -31.96 -9.40
C PRO A 162 32.52 -31.32 -9.00
N ALA A 163 32.46 -30.34 -8.09
CA ALA A 163 33.47 -29.97 -7.08
C ALA A 163 34.37 -28.73 -7.30
N SER A 164 34.23 -27.85 -6.31
CA SER A 164 35.25 -27.01 -5.65
C SER A 164 35.49 -25.57 -6.13
N LYS A 165 35.29 -24.69 -5.12
CA LYS A 165 36.06 -23.49 -4.76
C LYS A 165 36.10 -22.32 -5.74
N GLY A 166 35.45 -21.25 -5.30
CA GLY A 166 36.18 -20.05 -4.89
C GLY A 166 36.29 -18.96 -5.94
N GLN A 167 35.43 -17.95 -5.80
CA GLN A 167 35.80 -16.54 -5.57
C GLN A 167 34.56 -15.71 -5.93
N GLN A 168 34.17 -14.87 -4.97
CA GLN A 168 33.06 -13.94 -5.01
C GLN A 168 33.50 -12.72 -5.82
N TRP A 169 32.77 -12.39 -6.88
CA TRP A 169 33.06 -11.22 -7.72
C TRP A 169 32.05 -10.11 -7.43
N PHE A 170 32.21 -9.44 -6.30
CA PHE A 170 31.65 -8.10 -6.13
C PHE A 170 32.68 -7.30 -5.32
N ARG A 171 33.23 -6.26 -5.96
CA ARG A 171 33.88 -5.14 -5.27
C ARG A 171 32.83 -4.08 -5.02
#